data_AF-A0A6J4I2B9-F1
#
_entry.id   AF-A0A6J4I2B9-F1
#
_cell.length_a   1.000
_cell.length_b   1.000
_cell.length_c   1.000
_cell.angle_alpha   90.00
_cell.angle_beta   90.00
_cell.angle_gamma   90.00
#
_symmetry.space_group_name_H-M   'P 1'
#
loop_
_entity.id
_entity.type
_entity.pdbx_description
1 polymer ?
#
loop_
_entity_poly.entity_id
_entity_poly.type
_entity_poly.pdbx_seq_one_letter_code
_entity_poly.pdbx_strand_id
1 'polypeptide(L)'
;MTPEEAASRHFIRLFPGFAADWEQEDLLREDDGSFTLCGLFAAISTFLRDRAATLTPEERRRFGDYVNHHFHQADEPARDALGACLIENLEGYAFTRDLFAHVAPEVLRQFRVEA
;
A
#
# COMPACT_ATOMS: atom_id res chain seq x y z
N MET A 1 9.57 -11.13 -13.61
CA MET A 1 9.22 -10.41 -12.37
C MET A 1 7.78 -10.00 -12.52
N THR A 2 6.91 -10.50 -11.64
CA THR A 2 5.48 -10.17 -11.69
C THR A 2 5.23 -8.76 -11.15
N PRO A 3 4.05 -8.16 -11.42
CA PRO A 3 3.66 -6.87 -10.82
C PRO A 3 3.75 -6.87 -9.29
N GLU A 4 3.34 -7.97 -8.64
CA GLU A 4 3.36 -8.16 -7.19
C GLU A 4 4.78 -8.21 -6.63
N GLU A 5 5.68 -8.93 -7.30
CA GLU A 5 7.10 -8.96 -6.94
C GLU A 5 7.75 -7.57 -7.08
N ALA A 6 7.37 -6.82 -8.11
CA ALA A 6 7.88 -5.47 -8.31
C ALA A 6 7.36 -4.51 -7.23
N ALA A 7 6.06 -4.58 -6.91
CA ALA A 7 5.41 -3.74 -5.92
C ALA A 7 5.89 -4.03 -4.49
N SER A 8 6.06 -5.31 -4.13
CA SER A 8 6.59 -5.74 -2.82
C SER A 8 8.04 -5.31 -2.66
N ARG A 9 8.91 -5.55 -3.65
CA ARG A 9 10.31 -5.07 -3.63
C ARG A 9 10.43 -3.56 -3.57
N HIS A 10 9.53 -2.83 -4.22
CA HIS A 10 9.50 -1.38 -4.09
C HIS A 10 9.14 -0.98 -2.66
N PHE A 11 8.08 -1.56 -2.08
CA PHE A 11 7.67 -1.23 -0.72
C PHE A 11 8.73 -1.59 0.34
N ILE A 12 9.33 -2.77 0.25
CA ILE A 12 10.41 -3.22 1.15
C ILE A 12 11.61 -2.25 1.13
N ARG A 13 11.95 -1.68 -0.02
CA ARG A 13 13.02 -0.67 -0.09
C ARG A 13 12.68 0.61 0.67
N LEU A 14 11.41 0.98 0.73
CA LEU A 14 10.93 2.16 1.45
C LEU A 14 10.73 1.88 2.94
N PHE A 15 10.29 0.65 3.25
CA PHE A 15 9.97 0.16 4.59
C PHE A 15 10.65 -1.19 4.83
N PRO A 16 11.96 -1.23 5.15
CA PRO A 16 12.69 -2.49 5.31
C PRO A 16 12.11 -3.42 6.37
N GLY A 17 11.46 -2.85 7.39
CA GLY A 17 10.76 -3.61 8.42
C GLY A 17 9.61 -4.46 7.91
N PHE A 18 9.05 -4.16 6.73
CA PHE A 18 7.97 -4.93 6.11
C PHE A 18 8.46 -6.29 5.59
N ALA A 19 9.76 -6.45 5.31
CA ALA A 19 10.28 -7.70 4.76
C ALA A 19 10.02 -8.91 5.69
N ALA A 20 10.21 -8.72 7.00
CA ALA A 20 9.99 -9.78 7.98
C ALA A 20 8.49 -10.16 8.08
N ASP A 21 7.61 -9.16 8.07
CA ASP A 21 6.16 -9.37 8.14
C ASP A 21 5.65 -10.03 6.84
N TRP A 22 6.23 -9.66 5.69
CA TRP A 22 5.88 -10.20 4.39
C TRP A 22 6.30 -11.67 4.19
N GLU A 23 7.47 -12.07 4.71
CA GLU A 23 7.93 -13.47 4.63
C GLU A 23 7.04 -14.43 5.42
N GLN A 24 6.33 -13.93 6.43
CA GLN A 24 5.45 -14.71 7.29
C GLN A 24 3.99 -14.73 6.82
N GLU A 25 3.64 -13.94 5.80
CA GLU A 25 2.26 -13.81 5.37
C GLU A 25 1.78 -14.90 4.40
N ASP A 26 0.53 -15.32 4.64
CA ASP A 26 -0.17 -16.37 3.89
C ASP A 26 -1.58 -15.94 3.44
N LEU A 27 -2.05 -14.76 3.85
CA LEU A 27 -3.48 -14.48 3.82
C LEU A 27 -4.13 -14.36 2.43
N LEU A 28 -3.39 -14.18 1.34
CA LEU A 28 -3.97 -13.96 0.00
C LEU A 28 -3.01 -14.41 -1.14
N ARG A 29 -2.66 -15.71 -1.13
CA ARG A 29 -1.91 -16.37 -2.20
C ARG A 29 -2.84 -17.03 -3.22
N GLU A 30 -2.39 -17.09 -4.47
CA GLU A 30 -2.96 -17.93 -5.53
C GLU A 30 -2.68 -19.42 -5.25
N ASP A 31 -3.35 -20.31 -5.98
CA ASP A 31 -3.21 -21.76 -5.84
C ASP A 31 -1.78 -22.28 -6.09
N ASP A 32 -0.97 -21.52 -6.83
CA ASP A 32 0.45 -21.81 -7.08
C ASP A 32 1.39 -21.25 -6.00
N GLY A 33 0.84 -20.63 -4.95
CA GLY A 33 1.55 -20.00 -3.85
C GLY A 33 2.09 -18.61 -4.17
N SER A 34 1.86 -18.08 -5.37
CA SER A 34 2.19 -16.70 -5.72
C SER A 34 1.27 -15.71 -5.00
N PHE A 35 1.71 -14.46 -4.86
CA PHE A 35 0.91 -13.44 -4.20
C PHE A 35 -0.01 -12.75 -5.20
N THR A 36 -1.15 -12.28 -4.70
CA THR A 36 -2.02 -11.34 -5.43
C THR A 36 -1.66 -9.89 -5.09
N LEU A 37 -1.93 -8.94 -6.00
CA LEU A 37 -1.79 -7.51 -5.70
C LEU A 37 -2.63 -7.09 -4.49
N CYS A 38 -3.86 -7.59 -4.39
CA CYS A 38 -4.72 -7.30 -3.24
C CYS A 38 -4.11 -7.85 -1.94
N GLY A 39 -3.54 -9.06 -1.97
CA GLY A 39 -2.81 -9.64 -0.85
C GLY A 39 -1.65 -8.80 -0.36
N LEU A 40 -0.82 -8.34 -1.29
CA LEU A 40 0.27 -7.42 -0.98
C LEU A 40 -0.25 -6.13 -0.36
N PHE A 41 -1.24 -5.50 -0.97
CA PHE A 41 -1.78 -4.23 -0.50
C PHE A 41 -2.49 -4.33 0.86
N ALA A 42 -3.18 -5.43 1.12
CA ALA A 42 -3.77 -5.73 2.42
C ALA A 42 -2.70 -5.91 3.51
N ALA A 43 -1.59 -6.61 3.21
CA ALA A 43 -0.47 -6.75 4.14
C ALA A 43 0.19 -5.39 4.42
N ILE A 44 0.37 -4.55 3.38
CA ILE A 44 0.92 -3.19 3.54
C ILE A 44 0.01 -2.33 4.44
N SER A 45 -1.32 -2.36 4.23
CA SER A 45 -2.23 -1.56 5.06
C SER A 45 -2.18 -1.98 6.53
N THR A 46 -2.10 -3.29 6.80
CA THR A 46 -1.93 -3.84 8.15
C THR A 46 -0.62 -3.38 8.79
N PHE A 47 0.49 -3.51 8.05
CA PHE A 47 1.80 -3.04 8.49
C PHE A 47 1.80 -1.56 8.89
N LEU A 48 1.19 -0.70 8.06
CA LEU A 48 1.13 0.74 8.29
C LEU A 48 0.25 1.08 9.49
N ARG A 49 -0.86 0.38 9.68
CA ARG A 49 -1.74 0.54 10.85
C ARG A 49 -1.00 0.21 12.14
N ASP A 50 -0.30 -0.92 12.16
CA ASP A 50 0.39 -1.39 13.37
C ASP A 50 1.57 -0.49 13.75
N ARG A 51 2.15 0.21 12.76
CA ARG A 51 3.29 1.12 12.95
C ARG A 51 2.92 2.59 12.92
N ALA A 52 1.63 2.95 12.76
CA ALA A 52 1.18 4.31 12.52
C ALA A 52 1.73 5.34 13.52
N ALA A 53 1.78 4.98 14.81
CA ALA A 53 2.31 5.82 15.89
C ALA A 53 3.82 6.10 15.79
N THR A 54 4.55 5.28 15.05
CA THR A 54 6.02 5.33 14.91
C THR A 54 6.48 5.80 13.53
N LEU A 55 5.56 5.98 12.57
CA LEU A 55 5.90 6.45 11.23
C LEU A 55 6.44 7.88 11.28
N THR A 56 7.67 8.03 10.82
CA THR A 56 8.33 9.33 10.66
C THR A 56 7.67 10.15 9.53
N PRO A 57 7.81 11.48 9.52
CA PRO A 57 7.34 12.31 8.41
C PRO A 57 7.91 11.90 7.04
N GLU A 58 9.16 11.43 7.00
CA GLU A 58 9.78 10.95 5.77
C GLU A 58 9.14 9.65 5.27
N GLU A 59 8.84 8.71 6.15
CA GLU A 59 8.15 7.47 5.80
C GLU A 59 6.73 7.74 5.29
N ARG A 60 6.00 8.69 5.90
CA ARG A 60 4.68 9.11 5.42
C ARG A 60 4.75 9.69 4.01
N ARG A 61 5.76 10.52 3.72
CA ARG A 61 5.99 11.03 2.36
C ARG A 61 6.32 9.91 1.37
N ARG A 62 7.21 8.98 1.73
CA ARG A 62 7.57 7.83 0.89
C ARG A 62 6.36 6.94 0.59
N PHE A 63 5.43 6.80 1.54
CA PHE A 63 4.16 6.13 1.29
C PHE A 63 3.33 6.86 0.23
N GLY A 64 3.18 8.19 0.35
CA GLY A 64 2.50 8.99 -0.67
C GLY A 64 3.12 8.82 -2.05
N ASP A 65 4.46 8.91 -2.13
CA ASP A 65 5.21 8.70 -3.37
C ASP A 65 4.99 7.29 -3.95
N TYR A 66 4.94 6.26 -3.08
CA TYR A 66 4.65 4.89 -3.47
C TYR A 66 3.27 4.76 -4.10
N VAL A 67 2.23 5.28 -3.44
CA VAL A 67 0.84 5.24 -3.93
C VAL A 67 0.73 5.98 -5.26
N ASN A 68 1.30 7.18 -5.35
CA ASN A 68 1.27 7.98 -6.57
C ASN A 68 1.96 7.26 -7.73
N HIS A 69 3.15 6.69 -7.49
CA HIS A 69 3.88 5.94 -8.48
C HIS A 69 3.07 4.75 -9.02
N HIS A 70 2.54 3.93 -8.12
CA HIS A 70 1.80 2.72 -8.51
C HIS A 70 0.50 3.06 -9.21
N PHE A 71 -0.25 4.06 -8.75
CA PHE A 71 -1.47 4.49 -9.43
C PHE A 71 -1.23 4.87 -10.91
N HIS A 72 -0.16 5.62 -11.19
CA HIS A 72 0.13 6.10 -12.54
C HIS A 72 0.72 5.03 -13.46
N GLN A 73 1.39 4.02 -12.91
CA GLN A 73 1.99 2.93 -13.70
C GLN A 73 1.08 1.70 -13.82
N ALA A 74 0.09 1.57 -12.95
CA ALA A 74 -0.85 0.46 -12.92
C ALA A 74 -1.87 0.53 -14.07
N ASP A 75 -2.30 -0.65 -14.52
CA ASP A 75 -3.53 -0.83 -15.29
C ASP A 75 -4.76 -0.78 -14.37
N GLU A 76 -5.96 -0.88 -14.96
CA GLU A 76 -7.22 -0.76 -14.21
C GLU A 76 -7.35 -1.80 -13.06
N PRO A 77 -7.11 -3.12 -13.28
CA PRO A 77 -7.14 -4.09 -12.19
C PRO A 77 -6.16 -3.79 -11.05
N ALA A 78 -4.94 -3.35 -11.37
CA ALA A 78 -3.96 -3.01 -10.35
C ALA A 78 -4.33 -1.72 -9.59
N ARG A 79 -4.97 -0.75 -10.26
CA ARG A 79 -5.52 0.45 -9.59
C ARG A 79 -6.68 0.10 -8.68
N ASP A 80 -7.55 -0.81 -9.09
CA ASP A 80 -8.67 -1.28 -8.26
C ASP A 80 -8.16 -2.00 -7.01
N ALA A 81 -7.15 -2.86 -7.15
CA ALA A 81 -6.49 -3.50 -6.02
C ALA A 81 -5.82 -2.49 -5.07
N LEU A 82 -5.16 -1.45 -5.62
CA LEU A 82 -4.56 -0.38 -4.82
C LEU A 82 -5.62 0.40 -4.02
N GLY A 83 -6.76 0.70 -4.64
CA GLY A 83 -7.89 1.36 -3.98
C GLY A 83 -8.48 0.49 -2.88
N ALA A 84 -9.04 -0.65 -3.26
CA ALA A 84 -9.82 -1.52 -2.40
C ALA A 84 -8.99 -2.20 -1.30
N CYS A 85 -7.74 -2.56 -1.58
CA CYS A 85 -6.94 -3.38 -0.66
C CYS A 85 -5.87 -2.59 0.10
N LEU A 86 -5.54 -1.35 -0.30
CA LEU A 86 -4.65 -0.47 0.45
C LEU A 86 -5.37 0.78 0.97
N ILE A 87 -5.92 1.59 0.08
CA ILE A 87 -6.43 2.92 0.45
C ILE A 87 -7.69 2.82 1.32
N GLU A 88 -8.69 2.04 0.91
CA GLU A 88 -9.93 1.83 1.67
C GLU A 88 -9.63 1.17 3.03
N ASN A 89 -8.66 0.24 3.09
CA ASN A 89 -8.24 -0.40 4.34
C ASN A 89 -7.55 0.54 5.33
N LEU A 90 -7.04 1.68 4.86
CA LEU A 90 -6.47 2.73 5.70
C LEU A 90 -7.47 3.86 5.98
N GLU A 91 -8.60 3.90 5.27
CA GLU A 91 -9.61 4.93 5.47
C GLU A 91 -10.22 4.83 6.88
N GLY A 92 -10.60 5.98 7.44
CA GLY A 92 -11.26 6.07 8.74
C GLY A 92 -10.33 6.03 9.96
N TYR A 93 -9.04 5.76 9.79
CA TYR A 93 -8.07 5.89 10.87
C TYR A 93 -7.56 7.33 11.04
N ALA A 94 -7.32 7.75 12.30
CA ALA A 94 -6.89 9.12 12.60
C ALA A 94 -5.53 9.48 11.98
N PHE A 95 -4.60 8.51 11.84
CA PHE A 95 -3.28 8.73 11.26
C PHE A 95 -3.31 8.95 9.74
N THR A 96 -4.42 8.59 9.10
CA THR A 96 -4.54 8.52 7.66
C THR A 96 -4.49 9.89 7.00
N ARG A 97 -4.97 10.95 7.67
CA ARG A 97 -4.84 12.33 7.20
C ARG A 97 -3.39 12.69 6.90
N ASP A 98 -2.50 12.43 7.84
CA ASP A 98 -1.08 12.75 7.66
C ASP A 98 -0.41 11.85 6.62
N LEU A 99 -0.92 10.63 6.46
CA LEU A 99 -0.43 9.67 5.49
C LEU A 99 -0.86 10.03 4.05
N PHE A 100 -2.10 10.50 3.90
CA PHE A 100 -2.70 10.88 2.61
C PHE A 100 -2.38 12.32 2.20
N ALA A 101 -1.83 13.14 3.08
CA ALA A 101 -1.33 14.48 2.75
C ALA A 101 -0.28 14.50 1.61
N HIS A 102 0.34 13.35 1.31
CA HIS A 102 1.32 13.19 0.24
C HIS A 102 0.79 12.38 -0.96
N VAL A 103 -0.46 11.94 -0.93
CA VAL A 103 -1.11 11.27 -2.06
C VAL A 103 -1.74 12.33 -2.97
N ALA A 104 -1.56 12.17 -4.27
CA ALA A 104 -2.02 13.14 -5.25
C ALA A 104 -3.57 13.22 -5.24
N PRO A 105 -4.16 14.43 -5.33
CA PRO A 105 -5.61 14.59 -5.18
C PRO A 105 -6.45 13.80 -6.18
N GLU A 106 -5.96 13.55 -7.39
CA GLU A 106 -6.61 12.69 -8.40
C GLU A 106 -6.72 11.22 -7.96
N VAL A 107 -5.72 10.71 -7.24
CA VAL A 107 -5.72 9.34 -6.72
C VAL A 107 -6.80 9.21 -5.65
N LEU A 108 -6.83 10.14 -4.69
CA LEU A 108 -7.82 10.14 -3.62
C LEU A 108 -9.24 10.32 -4.17
N ARG A 109 -9.43 11.17 -5.19
CA ARG A 109 -10.72 11.34 -5.86
C ARG A 109 -11.20 10.06 -6.57
N GLN A 110 -10.29 9.30 -7.19
CA GLN A 110 -10.65 8.02 -7.82
C GLN A 110 -11.27 7.06 -6.79
N PHE A 111 -10.74 7.05 -5.57
CA PHE A 111 -11.19 6.17 -4.48
C PHE A 111 -12.21 6.82 -3.54
N ARG A 112 -12.65 8.05 -3.84
CA ARG A 112 -13.63 8.82 -3.04
C ARG A 112 -13.23 9.05 -1.58
N VAL A 113 -11.92 9.12 -1.32
CA VAL A 113 -11.36 9.36 0.02
C VAL A 113 -11.06 10.85 0.20
N GLU A 114 -11.41 11.40 1.35
CA GLU A 114 -11.06 12.77 1.75
C GLU A 114 -9.74 12.77 2.54
N ALA A 115 -8.79 13.65 2.17
CA ALA A 115 -7.50 13.82 2.85
C ALA A 115 -7.64 14.63 4.15
#